data_AF-A0A7S7QYQ6-F1
#
_entry.id   AF-A0A7S7QYQ6-F1
#
_cell.length_a   1.000
_cell.length_b   1.000
_cell.length_c   1.000
_cell.angle_alpha   90.00
_cell.angle_beta   90.00
_cell.angle_gamma   90.00
#
_symmetry.space_group_name_H-M   'P 1'
#
loop_
_entity.id
_entity.type
_entity.pdbx_description
1 polymer ?
#
loop_
_entity_poly.entity_id
_entity_poly.type
_entity_poly.pdbx_seq_one_letter_code
_entity_poly.pdbx_strand_id
1 'polypeptide(L)' 'MRALLAGFLRDEGAATAIEYAVIAGGISIVIVAVVNGIGLNVAGRFQSYSSALK' A
#
# COMPACT_ATOMS: atom_id res chain seq x y z
N MET A 1 -0.13 35.33 19.72
CA MET A 1 -0.47 34.12 20.50
C MET A 1 -1.89 33.64 20.25
N ARG A 2 -2.94 34.42 20.58
CA ARG A 2 -4.35 33.98 20.44
C ARG A 2 -4.73 33.51 19.02
N ALA A 3 -4.31 34.25 17.99
CA ALA A 3 -4.60 33.89 16.60
C ALA A 3 -3.90 32.60 16.14
N LEU A 4 -2.68 32.35 16.64
CA LEU A 4 -1.91 31.13 16.32
C LEU A 4 -2.54 29.89 16.95
N LEU A 5 -2.98 30.00 18.21
CA LEU A 5 -3.67 28.91 18.90
C LEU A 5 -5.04 28.60 18.26
N ALA A 6 -5.78 29.63 17.84
CA ALA A 6 -7.05 29.46 17.14
C ALA A 6 -6.88 28.84 15.74
N GLY A 7 -5.78 29.14 15.05
CA GLY A 7 -5.42 28.51 13.78
C GLY A 7 -5.05 27.02 13.94
N PHE A 8 -4.23 26.70 14.94
CA PHE A 8 -3.87 25.32 15.27
C PHE A 8 -5.07 24.45 15.65
N LEU A 9 -6.00 24.98 16.44
CA LEU A 9 -7.24 24.27 16.81
C LEU A 9 -8.21 24.07 15.64
N ARG A 10 -8.03 24.80 14.53
CA ARG A 10 -8.83 24.69 13.30
C ARG A 10 -8.09 23.92 12.19
N ASP A 11 -6.92 23.34 12.48
CA ASP A 11 -6.14 22.60 11.50
C ASP A 11 -6.69 21.17 11.34
N GLU A 12 -7.46 20.97 10.28
CA GLU A 12 -7.99 19.67 9.87
C GLU A 12 -7.04 18.92 8.90
N GLY A 13 -5.93 19.55 8.49
CA GLY A 13 -4.93 18.96 7.60
C GLY A 13 -4.24 17.74 8.22
N ALA A 14 -3.97 17.78 9.53
CA ALA A 14 -3.40 16.65 10.26
C ALA A 14 -4.40 15.49 10.45
N ALA A 15 -5.68 15.81 10.73
CA ALA A 15 -6.75 14.82 10.88
C ALA A 15 -7.08 14.13 9.55
N THR A 16 -7.05 14.86 8.44
CA THR A 16 -7.22 14.28 7.10
C THR A 16 -6.01 13.45 6.67
N ALA A 17 -4.78 13.85 7.02
CA ALA A 17 -3.58 13.10 6.69
C ALA A 17 -3.55 11.69 7.30
N ILE A 18 -4.05 11.49 8.53
CA ILE A 18 -4.09 10.17 9.17
C ILE A 18 -5.11 9.23 8.50
N GLU A 19 -6.24 9.75 8.03
CA GLU A 19 -7.23 8.96 7.29
C GLU A 19 -6.65 8.45 5.96
N TYR A 20 -6.01 9.34 5.19
CA TYR A 20 -5.32 8.95 3.95
C TYR A 20 -4.16 8.00 4.21
N ALA A 21 -3.41 8.17 5.30
CA ALA A 21 -2.32 7.27 5.67
C ALA A 21 -2.80 5.84 5.97
N VAL A 22 -3.93 5.70 6.66
CA VAL A 22 -4.53 4.38 6.95
C VAL A 22 -5.03 3.71 5.66
N ILE A 23 -5.72 4.45 4.80
CA ILE A 23 -6.18 3.94 3.49
C ILE A 23 -4.99 3.51 2.63
N ALA A 24 -3.95 4.36 2.53
CA ALA A 24 -2.74 4.06 1.77
C ALA A 24 -2.00 2.84 2.33
N GLY A 25 -1.92 2.71 3.66
CA GLY A 25 -1.36 1.54 4.33
C GLY A 25 -2.14 0.26 3.99
N GLY A 26 -3.47 0.31 4.01
CA GLY A 26 -4.33 -0.80 3.61
C GLY A 26 -4.12 -1.24 2.15
N ILE A 27 -4.08 -0.27 1.23
CA ILE A 27 -3.81 -0.51 -0.20
C ILE A 27 -2.42 -1.12 -0.40
N SER A 28 -1.41 -0.65 0.32
CA SER A 28 -0.04 -1.16 0.24
C SER A 28 0.02 -2.67 0.53
N ILE A 29 -0.63 -3.12 1.60
CA ILE A 29 -0.65 -4.54 1.99
C ILE A 29 -1.31 -5.41 0.90
N VAL A 30 -2.42 -4.93 0.32
CA VAL A 30 -3.12 -5.63 -0.77
C VAL A 30 -2.22 -5.75 -2.01
N ILE A 31 -1.53 -4.67 -2.38
CA ILE A 31 -0.59 -4.68 -3.52
C ILE A 31 0.51 -5.72 -3.29
N VAL A 32 1.11 -5.75 -2.10
CA VAL A 32 2.17 -6.72 -1.78
C VAL A 32 1.67 -8.16 -1.95
N ALA A 33 0.47 -8.49 -1.44
CA ALA A 33 -0.09 -9.83 -1.58
C ALA A 33 -0.32 -10.22 -3.05
N VAL A 34 -0.89 -9.31 -3.84
CA VAL A 34 -1.18 -9.54 -5.27
C VAL A 34 0.10 -9.74 -6.08
N VAL A 35 1.09 -8.87 -5.90
CA VAL A 35 2.37 -8.95 -6.63
C VAL A 35 3.11 -10.26 -6.32
N ASN A 36 3.12 -10.69 -5.05
CA ASN A 36 3.70 -11.99 -4.68
C ASN A 36 2.96 -13.15 -5.36
N GLY A 37 1.62 -13.12 -5.38
CA GLY A 37 0.81 -14.13 -6.06
C GLY A 37 1.09 -14.21 -7.57
N ILE A 38 1.23 -13.06 -8.24
CA ILE A 38 1.61 -13.01 -9.66
C ILE A 38 3.00 -13.61 -9.85
N GLY A 39 3.98 -13.23 -9.03
CA GLY A 39 5.35 -13.74 -9.11
C GLY A 39 5.42 -15.27 -8.99
N LEU A 40 4.71 -15.83 -8.01
CA LEU A 40 4.63 -17.29 -7.82
C LEU A 40 3.98 -18.00 -9.01
N ASN A 41 2.90 -17.44 -9.56
CA ASN A 41 2.24 -18.01 -10.74
C ASN A 41 3.16 -18.02 -11.95
N VAL A 42 3.86 -16.92 -12.23
CA VAL A 42 4.80 -16.80 -13.34
C VAL A 42 5.97 -17.79 -13.16
N ALA A 43 6.57 -17.85 -11.97
CA ALA A 43 7.63 -18.81 -11.65
C ALA A 43 7.16 -20.26 -11.86
N GLY A 44 5.94 -20.59 -11.42
CA GLY A 44 5.34 -21.91 -11.62
C GLY A 44 5.15 -22.27 -13.10
N ARG A 45 4.80 -21.31 -13.96
CA ARG A 45 4.74 -21.53 -15.41
C ARG A 45 6.12 -21.81 -16.01
N PHE A 46 7.12 -21.00 -15.68
CA PHE A 46 8.49 -21.21 -16.17
C PHE A 46 9.07 -22.55 -15.69
N GLN A 47 8.78 -22.95 -14.45
CA GLN A 47 9.18 -24.26 -13.94
C GLN A 47 8.52 -25.39 -14.74
N SER A 48 7.22 -25.28 -15.02
CA SER A 48 6.49 -26.26 -15.85
C SER A 48 7.11 -26.42 -17.23
N TYR A 49 7.48 -25.32 -17.89
CA TYR A 49 8.16 -25.37 -19.18
C TYR A 49 9.57 -25.97 -19.04
N SER A 50 10.37 -25.53 -18.07
CA SER A 50 11.70 -26.09 -17.83
C SER A 50 11.69 -27.59 -17.55
N SER A 51 10.64 -28.11 -16.91
CA SER A 51 10.45 -29.54 -16.69
C SER A 51 10.03 -30.27 -17.98
N ALA A 52 9.22 -29.65 -18.83
CA ALA A 52 8.80 -30.24 -20.11
C ALA A 52 9.91 -30.26 -21.18
N LEU A 53 10.92 -29.39 -21.05
CA LEU A 53 12.08 -29.30 -21.95
C LEU A 53 13.29 -30.15 -21.51
N LYS A 54 13.26 -30.79 -20.33
CA LYS A 54 14.28 -31.76 -19.88
C LYS A 54 13.93 -33.14 -20.39
#